data_AF-A0A926W107-F1
#
_entry.id   AF-A0A926W107-F1
#
_cell.length_a   1.000
_cell.length_b   1.000
_cell.length_c   1.000
_cell.angle_alpha   90.00
_cell.angle_beta   90.00
_cell.angle_gamma   90.00
#
_symmetry.space_group_name_H-M   'P 1'
#
loop_
_entity.id
_entity.type
_entity.pdbx_description
1 polymer ?
#
loop_
_entity_poly.entity_id
_entity_poly.type
_entity_poly.pdbx_seq_one_letter_code
_entity_poly.pdbx_strand_id
1 'polypeptide(L)'
;MSSLSSDMVRIYLQEIGKYPLLKPEEEIAYGRQVQQMIAIEQSKNELTQQLDREPTMTELANAVEKTETQIRAALHLGQKAKQKMVTANLRLVVSVAKKYQNRNLEFLDLIQEGAIGLQVRLVSSKSL
;
A
#
# COMPACT_ATOMS: atom_id res chain seq x y z
N MET A 1 -23.30 -12.86 21.66
CA MET A 1 -23.04 -11.68 20.80
C MET A 1 -21.82 -11.92 19.86
N SER A 2 -21.60 -13.14 19.35
CA SER A 2 -20.40 -13.50 18.57
C SER A 2 -20.63 -13.83 17.08
N SER A 3 -21.87 -13.92 16.59
CA SER A 3 -22.14 -14.32 15.20
C SER A 3 -21.83 -13.23 14.19
N LEU A 4 -22.23 -11.97 14.47
CA LEU A 4 -21.99 -10.80 13.60
C LEU A 4 -20.51 -10.58 13.28
N SER A 5 -19.62 -10.76 14.26
CA SER A 5 -18.18 -10.63 14.04
C SER A 5 -17.64 -11.76 13.15
N SER A 6 -18.15 -12.98 13.32
CA SER A 6 -17.71 -14.12 12.50
C SER A 6 -18.20 -13.99 11.05
N ASP A 7 -19.38 -13.40 10.85
CA ASP A 7 -19.98 -13.18 9.54
C ASP A 7 -19.29 -12.02 8.79
N MET A 8 -18.93 -10.94 9.49
CA MET A 8 -18.10 -9.86 8.90
C MET A 8 -16.72 -10.37 8.48
N VAL A 9 -16.09 -11.23 9.29
CA VAL A 9 -14.83 -11.88 8.91
C VAL A 9 -15.03 -12.72 7.66
N ARG A 10 -16.07 -13.56 7.58
CA ARG A 10 -16.35 -14.38 6.38
C ARG A 10 -16.56 -13.52 5.12
N ILE A 11 -17.32 -12.43 5.21
CA ILE A 11 -17.54 -11.49 4.11
C ILE A 11 -16.20 -10.90 3.66
N TYR A 12 -15.37 -10.45 4.61
CA TYR A 12 -14.03 -9.93 4.32
C TYR A 12 -13.15 -10.97 3.62
N LEU A 13 -13.15 -12.22 4.11
CA LEU A 13 -12.39 -13.34 3.52
C LEU A 13 -12.87 -13.70 2.10
N GLN A 14 -14.17 -13.56 1.81
CA GLN A 14 -14.75 -13.82 0.49
C GLN A 14 -14.41 -12.72 -0.51
N GLU A 15 -14.50 -11.45 -0.11
CA GLU A 15 -14.20 -10.30 -0.97
C GLU A 15 -12.74 -10.29 -1.43
N ILE A 16 -11.80 -10.50 -0.52
CA ILE A 16 -10.36 -10.53 -0.86
C ILE A 16 -9.93 -11.79 -1.64
N GLY A 17 -10.70 -12.89 -1.53
CA GLY A 17 -10.45 -14.14 -2.26
C GLY A 17 -10.69 -14.01 -3.77
N LYS A 18 -11.40 -12.97 -4.22
CA LYS A 18 -11.70 -12.67 -5.62
C LYS A 18 -10.52 -12.08 -6.40
N TYR A 19 -9.51 -11.53 -5.71
CA TYR A 19 -8.39 -10.82 -6.35
C TYR A 19 -7.15 -11.72 -6.46
N PRO A 20 -6.63 -11.99 -7.67
CA PRO A 20 -5.48 -12.88 -7.86
C PRO A 20 -4.21 -12.33 -7.18
N LEU A 21 -3.29 -13.24 -6.80
CA LEU A 21 -1.96 -12.86 -6.31
C LEU A 21 -1.18 -12.16 -7.42
N LEU A 22 -0.35 -11.19 -7.03
CA LEU A 22 0.57 -10.55 -7.97
C LEU A 22 1.66 -11.53 -8.39
N LYS A 23 2.03 -11.49 -9.66
CA LYS A 23 3.24 -12.16 -10.13
C LYS A 23 4.48 -11.38 -9.65
N PRO A 24 5.64 -12.03 -9.47
CA PRO A 24 6.87 -11.34 -9.06
C PRO A 24 7.23 -10.12 -9.91
N GLU A 25 7.00 -10.21 -11.23
CA GLU A 25 7.19 -9.10 -12.17
C GLU A 25 6.28 -7.90 -11.89
N GLU A 26 5.03 -8.18 -11.51
CA GLU A 26 4.05 -7.16 -11.14
C GLU A 26 4.39 -6.50 -9.81
N GLU A 27 4.87 -7.29 -8.83
CA GLU A 27 5.34 -6.76 -7.54
C GLU A 27 6.50 -5.78 -7.72
N ILE A 28 7.48 -6.12 -8.56
CA ILE A 28 8.61 -5.23 -8.88
C ILE A 28 8.10 -3.97 -9.60
N ALA A 29 7.23 -4.13 -10.61
CA ALA A 29 6.72 -3.00 -11.37
C ALA A 29 5.89 -2.03 -10.51
N TYR A 30 4.96 -2.55 -9.70
CA TYR A 30 4.16 -1.73 -8.80
C TYR A 30 5.02 -1.12 -7.68
N GLY A 31 6.00 -1.86 -7.15
CA GLY A 31 6.95 -1.34 -6.17
C GLY A 31 7.68 -0.10 -6.68
N ARG A 32 8.20 -0.13 -7.92
CA ARG A 32 8.85 1.03 -8.55
C ARG A 32 7.89 2.22 -8.71
N GLN A 33 6.64 1.97 -9.12
CA GLN A 33 5.64 3.03 -9.27
C GLN A 33 5.30 3.69 -7.92
N VAL A 34 5.17 2.90 -6.86
CA VAL A 34 4.94 3.41 -5.50
C VAL A 34 6.15 4.19 -4.99
N GLN A 35 7.37 3.68 -5.18
CA GLN A 35 8.60 4.38 -4.79
C GLN A 35 8.73 5.74 -5.48
N GLN A 36 8.43 5.80 -6.79
CA GLN A 36 8.46 7.06 -7.54
C GLN A 36 7.44 8.07 -7.00
N MET A 37 6.23 7.63 -6.68
CA MET A 37 5.21 8.48 -6.06
C MET A 37 5.67 9.01 -4.69
N ILE A 38 6.22 8.14 -3.83
CA ILE A 38 6.72 8.53 -2.51
C ILE A 38 7.84 9.58 -2.63
N ALA A 39 8.76 9.42 -3.58
CA ALA A 39 9.83 10.40 -3.81
C ALA A 39 9.28 11.78 -4.22
N ILE A 40 8.22 11.80 -5.05
CA ILE A 40 7.54 13.05 -5.44
C ILE A 40 6.84 13.67 -4.23
N GLU A 41 6.14 12.89 -3.42
CA GLU A 41 5.48 13.38 -2.19
C GLU A 41 6.50 13.91 -1.17
N GLN A 42 7.65 13.25 -1.02
CA GLN A 42 8.76 13.73 -0.18
C GLN A 42 9.30 15.07 -0.66
N SER A 43 9.56 15.19 -1.97
CA SER A 43 10.01 16.46 -2.57
C SER A 43 8.97 17.57 -2.37
N LYS A 44 7.67 17.25 -2.49
CA LYS A 44 6.57 18.19 -2.19
C LYS A 44 6.62 18.63 -0.72
N ASN A 45 6.84 17.72 0.21
CA ASN A 45 6.89 18.03 1.65
C ASN A 45 8.11 18.88 2.01
N GLU A 46 9.28 18.59 1.44
CA GLU A 46 10.50 19.38 1.63
C GLU A 46 10.31 20.81 1.12
N LEU A 47 9.73 20.98 -0.08
CA LEU A 47 9.39 22.30 -0.61
C LEU A 47 8.35 23.03 0.25
N THR A 48 7.35 22.30 0.76
CA THR A 48 6.34 22.89 1.66
C THR A 48 7.00 23.47 2.91
N GLN A 49 7.98 22.77 3.47
CA GLN A 49 8.74 23.24 4.65
C GLN A 49 9.64 24.43 4.32
N GLN A 50 10.25 24.47 3.13
CA GLN A 50 11.12 25.56 2.71
C GLN A 50 10.35 26.84 2.37
N LEU A 51 9.19 26.71 1.75
CA LEU A 51 8.38 27.83 1.27
C LEU A 51 7.35 28.32 2.30
N ASP A 52 7.13 27.55 3.37
CA ASP A 52 6.05 27.75 4.35
C ASP A 52 4.66 27.88 3.70
N ARG A 53 4.49 27.23 2.54
CA ARG A 53 3.24 27.15 1.76
C ARG A 53 3.27 25.91 0.88
N GLU A 54 2.11 25.48 0.38
CA GLU A 54 2.09 24.41 -0.63
C GLU A 54 2.84 24.86 -1.91
N PRO A 55 3.78 24.03 -2.41
CA PRO A 55 4.46 24.30 -3.67
C PRO A 55 3.49 24.16 -4.83
N THR A 56 3.64 25.02 -5.83
CA THR A 56 2.92 24.90 -7.09
C THR A 56 3.38 23.67 -7.86
N MET A 57 2.55 23.18 -8.80
CA MET A 57 2.93 22.05 -9.65
C MET A 57 4.18 22.34 -10.49
N THR A 58 4.40 23.59 -10.87
CA THR A 58 5.59 24.01 -11.61
C THR A 58 6.85 23.99 -10.73
N GLU A 59 6.76 24.43 -9.48
CA GLU A 59 7.88 24.34 -8.52
C GLU A 59 8.25 22.88 -8.23
N LEU A 60 7.24 22.03 -8.04
CA LEU A 60 7.45 20.59 -7.85
C LEU A 60 8.06 19.94 -9.10
N ALA A 61 7.55 20.27 -10.30
CA ALA A 61 8.09 19.85 -11.60
C ALA A 61 9.56 20.17 -11.75
N ASN A 62 9.96 21.39 -11.39
CA ASN A 62 11.35 21.81 -11.44
C ASN A 62 12.21 21.05 -10.43
N ALA A 63 11.71 20.83 -9.20
CA ALA A 63 12.47 20.14 -8.17
C ALA A 63 12.74 18.66 -8.46
N VAL A 64 11.80 17.97 -9.13
CA VAL A 64 11.98 16.55 -9.52
C VAL A 64 12.43 16.35 -10.97
N GLU A 65 12.80 17.43 -11.67
CA GLU A 65 13.24 17.44 -13.08
C GLU A 65 12.27 16.69 -14.01
N LYS A 66 10.96 16.90 -13.83
CA LYS A 66 9.89 16.25 -14.60
C LYS A 66 8.85 17.25 -15.06
N THR A 67 8.11 16.92 -16.11
CA THR A 67 6.97 17.74 -16.51
C THR A 67 5.80 17.55 -15.55
N GLU A 68 4.92 18.56 -15.45
CA GLU A 68 3.70 18.45 -14.64
C GLU A 68 2.85 17.23 -15.03
N THR A 69 2.77 16.92 -16.33
CA THR A 69 2.06 15.74 -16.83
C THR A 69 2.69 14.46 -16.34
N GLN A 70 4.02 14.36 -16.32
CA GLN A 70 4.74 13.20 -15.80
C GLN A 70 4.54 13.04 -14.30
N ILE A 71 4.51 14.13 -13.52
CA ILE A 71 4.21 14.08 -12.09
C ILE A 71 2.80 13.56 -11.86
N ARG A 72 1.80 14.16 -12.51
CA ARG A 72 0.40 13.74 -12.34
C ARG A 72 0.22 12.27 -12.72
N ALA A 73 0.84 11.83 -13.80
CA ALA A 73 0.81 10.43 -14.22
C ALA A 73 1.50 9.53 -13.19
N ALA A 74 2.67 9.91 -12.67
CA ALA A 74 3.40 9.13 -11.65
C ALA A 74 2.62 9.01 -10.34
N LEU A 75 2.00 10.11 -9.87
CA LEU A 75 1.15 10.10 -8.67
C LEU A 75 -0.08 9.20 -8.87
N HIS A 76 -0.74 9.30 -10.03
CA HIS A 76 -1.91 8.47 -10.32
C HIS A 76 -1.56 6.98 -10.44
N LEU A 77 -0.49 6.65 -11.17
CA LEU A 77 -0.02 5.27 -11.34
C LEU A 77 0.48 4.69 -10.02
N GLY A 78 1.24 5.45 -9.23
CA GLY A 78 1.72 5.06 -7.91
C GLY A 78 0.57 4.77 -6.95
N GLN A 79 -0.48 5.60 -6.94
CA GLN A 79 -1.64 5.37 -6.08
C GLN A 79 -2.40 4.10 -6.48
N LYS A 80 -2.58 3.87 -7.79
CA LYS A 80 -3.20 2.64 -8.30
C LYS A 80 -2.36 1.40 -7.99
N ALA A 81 -1.03 1.51 -8.12
CA ALA A 81 -0.08 0.46 -7.79
C ALA A 81 -0.12 0.13 -6.28
N LYS A 82 -0.10 1.15 -5.42
CA LYS A 82 -0.24 1.00 -3.97
C LYS A 82 -1.52 0.26 -3.62
N GLN A 83 -2.65 0.65 -4.21
CA GLN A 83 -3.93 -0.03 -3.99
C GLN A 83 -3.86 -1.50 -4.39
N LYS A 84 -3.30 -1.82 -5.56
CA LYS A 84 -3.14 -3.21 -6.02
C LYS A 84 -2.23 -4.03 -5.10
N MET A 85 -1.11 -3.45 -4.66
CA MET A 85 -0.18 -4.10 -3.74
C MET A 85 -0.82 -4.36 -2.38
N VAL A 86 -1.59 -3.41 -1.84
CA VAL A 86 -2.33 -3.62 -0.58
C VAL A 86 -3.35 -4.74 -0.74
N THR A 87 -4.18 -4.71 -1.79
CA THR A 87 -5.20 -5.73 -2.03
C THR A 87 -4.59 -7.13 -2.20
N ALA A 88 -3.45 -7.24 -2.88
CA ALA A 88 -2.74 -8.52 -3.03
C ALA A 88 -2.15 -9.04 -1.71
N ASN A 89 -1.57 -8.15 -0.90
CA ASN A 89 -0.97 -8.51 0.39
C ASN A 89 -2.02 -8.87 1.46
N LEU A 90 -3.22 -8.27 1.42
CA LEU A 90 -4.33 -8.66 2.30
C LEU A 90 -4.75 -10.14 2.09
N ARG A 91 -4.56 -10.69 0.89
CA ARG A 91 -4.78 -12.11 0.62
C ARG A 91 -3.71 -13.02 1.22
N LEU A 92 -2.46 -12.54 1.34
CA LEU A 92 -1.41 -13.25 2.09
C LEU A 92 -1.78 -13.33 3.58
N VAL A 93 -2.22 -12.21 4.16
CA VAL A 93 -2.69 -12.19 5.56
C VAL A 93 -3.79 -13.21 5.77
N VAL A 94 -4.69 -13.40 4.80
CA VAL A 94 -5.77 -14.37 4.90
C VAL A 94 -5.39 -15.81 4.60
N SER A 95 -4.46 -16.07 3.67
CA SER A 95 -3.94 -17.43 3.48
C SER A 95 -3.17 -17.91 4.71
N VAL A 96 -2.46 -16.98 5.38
CA VAL A 96 -1.80 -17.18 6.67
C VAL A 96 -2.85 -17.39 7.76
N ALA A 97 -3.84 -16.50 7.90
CA ALA A 97 -4.87 -16.61 8.92
C ALA A 97 -5.69 -17.92 8.79
N LYS A 98 -6.05 -18.35 7.57
CA LYS A 98 -6.72 -19.66 7.32
C LYS A 98 -5.91 -20.85 7.84
N LYS A 99 -4.57 -20.81 7.82
CA LYS A 99 -3.74 -21.86 8.44
C LYS A 99 -3.82 -21.88 9.97
N TYR A 100 -4.17 -20.76 10.60
CA TYR A 100 -4.27 -20.62 12.05
C TYR A 100 -5.69 -20.84 12.62
N GLN A 101 -6.72 -20.99 11.79
CA GLN A 101 -8.11 -21.27 12.25
C GLN A 101 -8.24 -22.56 13.09
N ASN A 102 -7.33 -23.53 12.95
CA ASN A 102 -7.40 -24.81 13.66
C ASN A 102 -6.72 -24.80 15.05
N ARG A 103 -6.35 -23.64 15.62
CA ARG A 103 -5.52 -23.57 16.85
C ARG A 103 -5.98 -22.62 17.96
N ASN A 104 -7.28 -22.32 18.11
CA ASN A 104 -7.83 -21.61 19.29
C ASN A 104 -7.04 -20.36 19.74
N LEU A 105 -6.58 -19.53 18.80
CA LEU A 105 -5.94 -18.25 19.08
C LEU A 105 -6.71 -17.15 18.36
N GLU A 106 -6.87 -16.00 19.01
CA GLU A 106 -7.63 -14.83 18.57
C GLU A 106 -7.18 -14.37 17.18
N PHE A 107 -7.86 -14.92 16.17
CA PHE A 107 -7.62 -14.74 14.73
C PHE A 107 -7.61 -13.27 14.30
N LEU A 108 -8.26 -12.40 15.08
CA LEU A 108 -8.33 -10.97 14.83
C LEU A 108 -7.02 -10.25 15.15
N ASP A 109 -6.28 -10.68 16.19
CA ASP A 109 -5.03 -10.03 16.58
C ASP A 109 -3.90 -10.32 15.59
N LEU A 110 -3.84 -11.55 15.04
CA LEU A 110 -2.88 -11.93 14.00
C LEU A 110 -3.10 -11.19 12.68
N ILE A 111 -4.35 -10.86 12.34
CA ILE A 111 -4.65 -10.07 11.13
C ILE A 111 -4.21 -8.61 11.32
N GLN A 112 -4.46 -8.04 12.50
CA GLN A 112 -4.05 -6.67 12.81
C GLN A 112 -2.52 -6.53 12.84
N GLU A 113 -1.81 -7.46 13.49
CA GLU A 113 -0.34 -7.45 13.47
C GLU A 113 0.23 -7.66 12.07
N GLY A 114 -0.37 -8.54 11.27
CA GLY A 114 0.03 -8.75 9.87
C GLY A 114 -0.17 -7.52 8.98
N ALA A 115 -1.30 -6.82 9.14
CA ALA A 115 -1.59 -5.58 8.43
C ALA A 115 -0.63 -4.45 8.83
N ILE A 116 -0.33 -4.30 10.12
CA ILE A 116 0.67 -3.35 10.63
C ILE A 116 2.06 -3.70 10.08
N GLY A 117 2.47 -4.97 10.11
CA GLY A 117 3.76 -5.42 9.59
C GLY A 117 3.93 -5.18 8.08
N LEU A 118 2.86 -5.36 7.30
CA LEU A 118 2.84 -5.03 5.87
C LEU A 118 2.98 -3.53 5.62
N GLN A 119 2.29 -2.71 6.42
CA GLN A 119 2.42 -1.25 6.34
C GLN A 119 3.85 -0.84 6.65
N VAL A 120 4.45 -1.37 7.72
CA VAL A 120 5.85 -1.12 8.11
C VAL A 120 6.84 -1.53 7.02
N ARG A 121 6.64 -2.67 6.35
CA ARG A 121 7.53 -3.12 5.27
C ARG A 121 7.44 -2.27 4.01
N LEU A 122 6.25 -1.77 3.68
CA LEU A 122 6.07 -0.85 2.54
C LEU A 122 6.73 0.51 2.78
N VAL A 123 6.81 1.00 4.03
CA VAL A 123 7.57 2.22 4.36
C VAL A 123 9.07 1.98 4.59
N SER A 124 9.47 0.77 4.98
CA SER A 124 10.87 0.46 5.33
C SER A 124 11.72 -0.11 4.18
N SER A 125 11.19 -0.18 2.95
CA SER A 125 11.97 -0.53 1.74
C SER A 125 12.88 0.64 1.27
N LYS A 126 13.56 1.29 2.21
CA LYS A 126 14.90 1.85 1.97
C LYS A 126 15.87 0.68 2.16
N SER A 127 16.88 0.57 1.30
CA SER A 127 17.88 -0.51 1.27
C SER A 127 17.49 -1.74 0.43
N LEU A 128 17.42 -1.54 -0.90
CA LEU A 128 18.00 -2.42 -1.93
C LEU A 128 18.23 -1.58 -3.19
#